data_AF-A0A536DCZ2-F1
#
_entry.id   AF-A0A536DCZ2-F1
#
_cell.length_a   1.000
_cell.length_b   1.000
_cell.length_c   1.000
_cell.angle_alpha   90.00
_cell.angle_beta   90.00
_cell.angle_gamma   90.00
#
_symmetry.space_group_name_H-M   'P 1'
#
loop_
_entity.id
_entity.type
_entity.pdbx_description
1 polymer ?
#
loop_
_entity_poly.entity_id
_entity_poly.type
_entity_poly.pdbx_seq_one_letter_code
_entity_poly.pdbx_strand_id
1 'polypeptide(L)'
;MLTVHERIVSGPVLRAGSSSSYRSLVTTEGERHSLRTELTGPTGHDVRARGNALLAIGHMTDLHVTDVESPARFEFLNRFAGDARFRELLTMQRPQEALNSHAIAAMVRAMNAIEAAPVSGSPLELLVMTGDAIDNAQANEFAIYMALFEGGMVTPASGGLEIESVQSPGWPDDIFWKPEGSGSAPDQFRIAYGFPLVPGLLDRAMRPFESQGLRMPWIGGHGNHEELCQGVGIVTPELARAMVAGRKPIGVPEGLDAATALETFVIRPHHFMSGATVAVTADPNRRPLDIGAFVEAHFRPGARPYGHGFTAANRRDRAAYYVHDTSSVRLIVLDTSCRAGGADGCINREQLAWLEERLVEVHAIYTDRGGETVRTSNTNRLVVIASHHPLFTLRNDRAAGAAQADEVLRLLHRFANVVLCLNGHVHMNLVQPHANREGSSVGFWEVTTGSMVDWPGQGRVVEIFDAGAGRLAIACTMVDHDGPADPGPALSPQEMAGLHRQLALNDPIAGAVTTRAGTSADRNVILTLPAPYPLRA
;
A
#
# COMPACT_ATOMS: atom_id res chain seq x y z
N MET A 1 -6.85 0.69 -16.13
CA MET A 1 -7.52 -0.31 -17.00
C MET A 1 -7.96 -1.48 -16.12
N LEU A 2 -9.18 -1.96 -16.30
CA LEU A 2 -9.74 -3.03 -15.45
C LEU A 2 -9.31 -4.39 -15.98
N THR A 3 -8.81 -5.28 -15.10
CA THR A 3 -8.25 -6.56 -15.57
C THR A 3 -9.27 -7.53 -16.13
N VAL A 4 -10.57 -7.28 -15.94
CA VAL A 4 -11.66 -8.01 -16.60
C VAL A 4 -11.69 -7.83 -18.10
N HIS A 5 -11.14 -6.73 -18.63
CA HIS A 5 -11.13 -6.46 -20.07
C HIS A 5 -9.83 -6.94 -20.71
N GLU A 6 -8.71 -6.61 -20.08
CA GLU A 6 -7.37 -6.95 -20.54
C GLU A 6 -6.42 -7.03 -19.35
N ARG A 7 -5.36 -7.82 -19.44
CA ARG A 7 -4.34 -7.85 -18.39
C ARG A 7 -2.95 -7.78 -18.98
N ILE A 8 -2.01 -7.31 -18.17
CA ILE A 8 -0.61 -7.20 -18.55
C ILE A 8 0.17 -8.38 -17.97
N VAL A 9 0.93 -9.06 -18.81
CA VAL A 9 1.74 -10.23 -18.45
C VAL A 9 3.16 -10.12 -18.97
N SER A 10 4.04 -10.99 -18.48
CA SER A 10 5.41 -11.12 -18.97
C SER A 10 5.44 -11.45 -20.46
N GLY A 11 6.24 -10.71 -21.22
CA GLY A 11 6.43 -10.86 -22.66
C GLY A 11 7.74 -11.55 -23.06
N PRO A 12 8.10 -11.44 -24.35
CA PRO A 12 9.38 -11.91 -24.87
C PRO A 12 10.60 -11.37 -24.11
N VAL A 13 11.70 -12.13 -24.15
CA VAL A 13 13.00 -11.68 -23.66
C VAL A 13 13.52 -10.57 -24.57
N LEU A 14 13.88 -9.42 -23.99
CA LEU A 14 14.53 -8.32 -24.69
C LEU A 14 16.05 -8.39 -24.57
N ARG A 15 16.57 -8.80 -23.40
CA ARG A 15 18.00 -8.88 -23.11
C ARG A 15 18.28 -10.06 -22.19
N ALA A 16 19.41 -10.73 -22.39
CA ALA A 16 19.88 -11.78 -21.49
C ALA A 16 20.86 -11.18 -20.47
N GLY A 17 20.68 -11.52 -19.19
CA GLY A 17 21.67 -11.33 -18.13
C GLY A 17 22.26 -12.67 -17.70
N SER A 18 23.33 -12.64 -16.89
CA SER A 18 23.99 -13.85 -16.40
C SER A 18 23.18 -14.65 -15.37
N SER A 19 22.19 -14.03 -14.73
CA SER A 19 21.34 -14.65 -13.71
C SER A 19 19.88 -14.79 -14.16
N SER A 20 19.33 -13.77 -14.83
CA SER A 20 17.99 -13.84 -15.44
C SER A 20 17.90 -12.96 -16.69
N SER A 21 16.85 -13.14 -17.48
CA SER A 21 16.58 -12.34 -18.67
C SER A 21 15.64 -11.18 -18.36
N TYR A 22 15.92 -10.01 -18.94
CA TYR A 22 15.01 -8.87 -18.95
C TYR A 22 13.94 -9.06 -20.02
N ARG A 23 12.67 -8.96 -19.63
CA ARG A 23 11.50 -9.22 -20.48
C ARG A 23 10.67 -7.96 -20.73
N SER A 24 9.98 -7.94 -21.87
CA SER A 24 8.93 -6.97 -22.13
C SER A 24 7.65 -7.29 -21.35
N LEU A 25 6.68 -6.39 -21.44
CA LEU A 25 5.30 -6.66 -21.08
C LEU A 25 4.46 -6.81 -22.34
N VAL A 26 3.38 -7.58 -22.26
CA VAL A 26 2.39 -7.68 -23.32
C VAL A 26 0.99 -7.66 -22.72
N THR A 27 0.06 -7.06 -23.47
CA THR A 27 -1.37 -7.13 -23.16
C THR A 27 -1.94 -8.46 -23.64
N THR A 28 -2.79 -9.09 -22.85
CA THR A 28 -3.53 -10.31 -23.19
C THR A 28 -4.98 -10.21 -22.74
N GLU A 29 -5.79 -11.23 -23.04
CA GLU A 29 -7.20 -11.29 -22.66
C GLU A 29 -7.37 -11.11 -21.14
N GLY A 30 -8.39 -10.36 -20.76
CA GLY A 30 -8.75 -10.11 -19.37
C GLY A 30 -9.07 -11.38 -18.59
N GLU A 31 -9.15 -11.23 -17.27
CA GLU A 31 -9.46 -12.31 -16.34
C GLU A 31 -10.89 -12.16 -15.78
N ARG A 32 -11.71 -13.20 -15.93
CA ARG A 32 -13.08 -13.22 -15.39
C ARG A 32 -13.08 -13.35 -13.88
N HIS A 33 -14.15 -12.88 -13.23
CA HIS A 33 -14.35 -13.15 -11.81
C HIS A 33 -14.50 -14.64 -11.52
N SER A 34 -13.75 -15.13 -10.53
CA SER A 34 -13.98 -16.45 -9.95
C SER A 34 -14.88 -16.36 -8.73
N LEU A 35 -15.84 -17.28 -8.60
CA LEU A 35 -16.77 -17.31 -7.48
C LEU A 35 -16.15 -18.09 -6.31
N ARG A 36 -16.13 -17.47 -5.12
CA ARG A 36 -15.66 -18.05 -3.85
C ARG A 36 -16.83 -18.16 -2.88
N THR A 37 -17.03 -19.36 -2.34
CA THR A 37 -18.22 -19.76 -1.57
C THR A 37 -17.90 -20.34 -0.21
N GLU A 38 -16.66 -20.21 0.26
CA GLU A 38 -16.15 -20.83 1.49
C GLU A 38 -16.96 -20.45 2.74
N LEU A 39 -17.59 -19.26 2.77
CA LEU A 39 -18.42 -18.80 3.88
C LEU A 39 -19.93 -19.06 3.70
N THR A 40 -20.38 -19.55 2.54
CA THR A 40 -21.80 -19.87 2.27
C THR A 40 -22.05 -21.35 1.95
N GLY A 41 -21.00 -22.11 1.65
CA GLY A 41 -21.11 -23.40 0.97
C GLY A 41 -21.54 -23.24 -0.49
N PRO A 42 -21.64 -24.36 -1.25
CA PRO A 42 -21.97 -24.34 -2.67
C PRO A 42 -23.25 -23.56 -2.95
N THR A 43 -23.16 -22.51 -3.77
CA THR A 43 -24.31 -21.74 -4.25
C THR A 43 -24.66 -22.18 -5.66
N GLY A 44 -25.91 -21.94 -6.10
CA GLY A 44 -26.24 -22.02 -7.52
C GLY A 44 -25.33 -21.09 -8.36
N HIS A 45 -25.18 -21.38 -9.65
CA HIS A 45 -24.17 -20.75 -10.52
C HIS A 45 -24.33 -19.24 -10.78
N ASP A 46 -25.46 -18.62 -10.39
CA ASP A 46 -25.76 -17.23 -10.78
C ASP A 46 -25.74 -16.29 -9.58
N VAL A 47 -24.57 -15.68 -9.32
CA VAL A 47 -24.41 -14.56 -8.38
C VAL A 47 -24.34 -13.27 -9.19
N ARG A 48 -25.35 -12.41 -9.01
CA ARG A 48 -25.46 -11.11 -9.71
C ARG A 48 -25.93 -10.04 -8.76
N ALA A 49 -25.52 -8.80 -9.02
CA ALA A 49 -26.05 -7.64 -8.33
C ALA A 49 -27.54 -7.46 -8.60
N ARG A 50 -28.31 -7.21 -7.54
CA ARG A 50 -29.72 -6.82 -7.61
C ARG A 50 -29.84 -5.31 -7.43
N GLY A 51 -29.73 -4.57 -8.53
CA GLY A 51 -29.73 -3.10 -8.49
C GLY A 51 -28.36 -2.53 -8.18
N ASN A 52 -28.33 -1.36 -7.53
CA ASN A 52 -27.08 -0.68 -7.18
C ASN A 52 -26.32 -1.44 -6.07
N ALA A 53 -25.00 -1.29 -6.06
CA ALA A 53 -24.18 -1.73 -4.94
C ALA A 53 -24.59 -0.98 -3.65
N LEU A 54 -24.50 -1.68 -2.53
CA LEU A 54 -24.56 -1.10 -1.19
C LEU A 54 -23.34 -0.22 -0.91
N LEU A 55 -22.22 -0.52 -1.56
CA LEU A 55 -20.99 0.26 -1.58
C LEU A 55 -20.16 -0.14 -2.80
N ALA A 56 -19.63 0.82 -3.55
CA ALA A 56 -18.60 0.58 -4.57
C ALA A 56 -17.44 1.56 -4.34
N ILE A 57 -16.23 1.04 -4.15
CA ILE A 57 -15.04 1.85 -3.84
C ILE A 57 -13.84 1.46 -4.68
N GLY A 58 -12.93 2.42 -4.88
CA GLY A 58 -11.54 2.11 -5.21
C GLY A 58 -10.77 1.78 -3.92
N HIS A 59 -9.78 0.91 -4.00
CA HIS A 59 -8.86 0.59 -2.91
C HIS A 59 -7.43 0.63 -3.43
N MET A 60 -6.60 1.42 -2.74
CA MET A 60 -5.16 1.55 -2.97
C MET A 60 -4.45 1.48 -1.63
N THR A 61 -3.17 1.12 -1.67
CA THR A 61 -2.30 0.96 -0.51
C THR A 61 -0.86 0.97 -0.98
N ASP A 62 0.09 1.17 -0.08
CA ASP A 62 1.51 0.92 -0.34
C ASP A 62 1.97 1.62 -1.64
N LEU A 63 1.73 2.93 -1.70
CA LEU A 63 2.22 3.78 -2.78
C LEU A 63 3.72 3.99 -2.65
N HIS A 64 4.23 4.12 -1.42
CA HIS A 64 5.61 4.48 -1.09
C HIS A 64 6.09 5.65 -1.96
N VAL A 65 5.40 6.78 -1.91
CA VAL A 65 5.95 8.01 -2.48
C VAL A 65 7.31 8.25 -1.82
N THR A 66 8.36 8.15 -2.62
CA THR A 66 9.74 8.00 -2.15
C THR A 66 10.58 9.19 -2.59
N ASP A 67 11.29 9.82 -1.65
CA ASP A 67 12.39 10.71 -1.94
C ASP A 67 13.67 9.89 -2.20
N VAL A 68 13.96 9.62 -3.48
CA VAL A 68 15.12 8.80 -3.89
C VAL A 68 16.46 9.45 -3.56
N GLU A 69 16.47 10.73 -3.20
CA GLU A 69 17.65 11.52 -2.87
C GLU A 69 17.83 11.67 -1.36
N SER A 70 16.85 11.19 -0.56
CA SER A 70 16.88 11.29 0.89
C SER A 70 18.12 10.60 1.48
N PRO A 71 18.80 11.20 2.48
CA PRO A 71 19.88 10.57 3.21
C PRO A 71 19.46 9.32 3.99
N ALA A 72 18.19 9.22 4.39
CA ALA A 72 17.70 8.15 5.26
C ALA A 72 17.06 6.99 4.49
N ARG A 73 17.61 6.67 3.31
CA ARG A 73 17.17 5.56 2.45
C ARG A 73 17.93 4.26 2.70
N PHE A 74 19.15 4.35 3.24
CA PHE A 74 19.96 3.20 3.64
C PHE A 74 20.15 2.13 2.55
N GLU A 75 20.20 2.55 1.28
CA GLU A 75 20.15 1.64 0.13
C GLU A 75 21.33 0.67 0.10
N PHE A 76 22.45 1.02 0.72
CA PHE A 76 23.63 0.16 0.84
C PHE A 76 23.34 -1.18 1.55
N LEU A 77 22.24 -1.30 2.29
CA LEU A 77 21.82 -2.56 2.89
C LEU A 77 21.41 -3.61 1.84
N ASN A 78 21.05 -3.21 0.61
CA ASN A 78 20.73 -4.15 -0.47
C ASN A 78 21.87 -5.13 -0.80
N ARG A 79 23.12 -4.83 -0.41
CA ARG A 79 24.26 -5.77 -0.50
C ARG A 79 24.02 -7.07 0.27
N PHE A 80 23.16 -7.05 1.28
CA PHE A 80 22.86 -8.18 2.14
C PHE A 80 21.65 -9.00 1.68
N ALA A 81 21.21 -8.87 0.42
CA ALA A 81 20.08 -9.65 -0.11
C ALA A 81 20.23 -11.18 0.01
N GLY A 82 21.46 -11.69 0.11
CA GLY A 82 21.75 -13.10 0.36
C GLY A 82 21.78 -13.52 1.85
N ASP A 83 21.60 -12.59 2.79
CA ASP A 83 21.71 -12.83 4.23
C ASP A 83 20.34 -12.73 4.91
N ALA A 84 19.84 -13.87 5.40
CA ALA A 84 18.53 -13.98 6.04
C ALA A 84 18.34 -13.05 7.25
N ARG A 85 19.44 -12.60 7.88
CA ARG A 85 19.39 -11.68 9.03
C ARG A 85 18.95 -10.26 8.65
N PHE A 86 19.13 -9.88 7.38
CA PHE A 86 18.75 -8.57 6.86
C PHE A 86 17.40 -8.59 6.13
N ARG A 87 16.73 -9.74 6.05
CA ARG A 87 15.48 -9.91 5.27
C ARG A 87 14.41 -8.86 5.60
N GLU A 88 14.27 -8.46 6.86
CA GLU A 88 13.27 -7.47 7.30
C GLU A 88 13.71 -6.02 7.09
N LEU A 89 14.97 -5.81 6.71
CA LEU A 89 15.51 -4.53 6.27
C LEU A 89 15.57 -4.45 4.75
N LEU A 90 14.93 -5.36 4.01
CA LEU A 90 15.01 -5.42 2.56
C LEU A 90 13.63 -5.52 1.91
N THR A 91 13.42 -4.90 0.75
CA THR A 91 14.40 -4.12 -0.03
C THR A 91 14.35 -2.62 0.33
N MET A 92 15.51 -1.97 0.46
CA MET A 92 15.62 -0.53 0.71
C MET A 92 15.52 0.30 -0.58
N GLN A 93 15.84 -0.32 -1.71
CA GLN A 93 15.89 0.33 -3.02
C GLN A 93 15.32 -0.59 -4.10
N ARG A 94 14.53 -0.03 -5.01
CA ARG A 94 13.96 -0.71 -6.17
C ARG A 94 14.38 -0.03 -7.47
N PRO A 95 14.70 -0.76 -8.55
CA PRO A 95 15.11 -0.14 -9.82
C PRO A 95 14.14 0.90 -10.39
N GLN A 96 12.85 0.72 -10.14
CA GLN A 96 11.76 1.54 -10.67
C GLN A 96 11.40 2.77 -9.81
N GLU A 97 11.94 2.92 -8.60
CA GLU A 97 11.41 3.87 -7.61
C GLU A 97 11.44 5.35 -8.06
N ALA A 98 12.42 5.77 -8.86
CA ALA A 98 12.46 7.13 -9.43
C ALA A 98 11.26 7.42 -10.35
N LEU A 99 10.63 6.38 -10.91
CA LEU A 99 9.46 6.48 -11.78
C LEU A 99 8.13 6.36 -11.02
N ASN A 100 8.16 6.11 -9.70
CA ASN A 100 6.98 5.76 -8.93
C ASN A 100 5.89 6.84 -8.98
N SER A 101 6.27 8.13 -8.88
CA SER A 101 5.31 9.24 -9.00
C SER A 101 4.54 9.23 -10.33
N HIS A 102 5.17 8.82 -11.43
CA HIS A 102 4.51 8.70 -12.74
C HIS A 102 3.55 7.51 -12.78
N ALA A 103 3.92 6.39 -12.15
CA ALA A 103 3.05 5.22 -12.02
C ALA A 103 1.82 5.50 -11.14
N ILE A 104 1.99 6.24 -10.04
CA ILE A 104 0.87 6.65 -9.18
C ILE A 104 -0.06 7.62 -9.93
N ALA A 105 0.49 8.60 -10.65
CA ALA A 105 -0.33 9.50 -11.49
C ALA A 105 -1.11 8.74 -12.58
N ALA A 106 -0.49 7.71 -13.16
CA ALA A 106 -1.14 6.79 -14.09
C ALA A 106 -2.25 5.95 -13.43
N MET A 107 -2.08 5.58 -12.16
CA MET A 107 -3.11 4.89 -11.39
C MET A 107 -4.28 5.83 -11.07
N VAL A 108 -4.02 7.09 -10.70
CA VAL A 108 -5.04 8.11 -10.49
C VAL A 108 -5.89 8.31 -11.76
N ARG A 109 -5.25 8.41 -12.93
CA ARG A 109 -5.98 8.46 -14.21
C ARG A 109 -6.79 7.19 -14.48
N ALA A 110 -6.23 6.02 -14.19
CA ALA A 110 -6.93 4.75 -14.35
C ALA A 110 -8.16 4.64 -13.44
N MET A 111 -8.06 5.05 -12.18
CA MET A 111 -9.17 5.08 -11.23
C MET A 111 -10.23 6.09 -11.66
N ASN A 112 -9.82 7.28 -12.08
CA ASN A 112 -10.71 8.28 -12.62
C ASN A 112 -11.50 7.74 -13.82
N ALA A 113 -10.87 6.98 -14.73
CA ALA A 113 -11.52 6.46 -15.93
C ALA A 113 -12.61 5.41 -15.67
N ILE A 114 -12.79 4.93 -14.44
CA ILE A 114 -13.83 3.96 -14.08
C ILE A 114 -15.15 4.70 -13.91
N GLU A 115 -15.99 4.69 -14.94
CA GLU A 115 -17.32 5.33 -14.91
C GLU A 115 -18.34 4.51 -14.10
N ALA A 116 -18.22 3.19 -14.14
CA ALA A 116 -19.10 2.25 -13.47
C ALA A 116 -18.32 1.04 -12.98
N ALA A 117 -18.68 0.55 -11.80
CA ALA A 117 -18.07 -0.61 -11.19
C ALA A 117 -18.42 -1.89 -11.97
N PRO A 118 -17.48 -2.84 -12.16
CA PRO A 118 -17.62 -3.90 -13.17
C PRO A 118 -18.77 -4.87 -12.99
N VAL A 119 -19.23 -5.10 -11.74
CA VAL A 119 -20.25 -6.12 -11.45
C VAL A 119 -21.63 -5.51 -11.20
N SER A 120 -21.70 -4.43 -10.43
CA SER A 120 -22.96 -3.75 -10.07
C SER A 120 -23.36 -2.64 -11.03
N GLY A 121 -22.42 -2.12 -11.82
CA GLY A 121 -22.63 -0.92 -12.65
C GLY A 121 -22.77 0.37 -11.85
N SER A 122 -22.56 0.36 -10.53
CA SER A 122 -22.67 1.55 -9.67
C SER A 122 -21.44 2.46 -9.82
N PRO A 123 -21.57 3.78 -9.67
CA PRO A 123 -20.42 4.67 -9.62
C PRO A 123 -19.58 4.37 -8.36
N LEU A 124 -18.26 4.59 -8.44
CA LEU A 124 -17.42 4.54 -7.25
C LEU A 124 -17.76 5.71 -6.33
N GLU A 125 -18.15 5.42 -5.09
CA GLU A 125 -18.54 6.40 -4.08
C GLU A 125 -17.32 7.15 -3.51
N LEU A 126 -16.23 6.41 -3.27
CA LEU A 126 -14.96 6.96 -2.79
C LEU A 126 -13.79 6.01 -3.10
N LEU A 127 -12.57 6.49 -2.86
CA LEU A 127 -11.37 5.67 -2.78
C LEU A 127 -10.92 5.52 -1.31
N VAL A 128 -10.52 4.31 -0.92
CA VAL A 128 -9.92 4.02 0.38
C VAL A 128 -8.42 3.80 0.18
N MET A 129 -7.59 4.57 0.88
CA MET A 129 -6.14 4.42 0.92
C MET A 129 -5.74 3.83 2.27
N THR A 130 -5.27 2.58 2.35
CA THR A 130 -5.11 1.88 3.64
C THR A 130 -3.81 2.15 4.40
N GLY A 131 -2.86 2.90 3.84
CA GLY A 131 -1.59 3.27 4.49
C GLY A 131 -0.41 3.09 3.55
N ASP A 132 0.78 3.53 4.00
CA ASP A 132 2.02 3.55 3.22
C ASP A 132 1.89 4.36 1.93
N ALA A 133 1.28 5.54 2.05
CA ALA A 133 1.26 6.55 1.00
C ALA A 133 2.65 7.15 0.75
N ILE A 134 3.44 7.33 1.81
CA ILE A 134 4.84 7.79 1.76
C ILE A 134 5.79 6.67 2.22
N ASP A 135 7.10 6.85 2.08
CA ASP A 135 8.07 5.77 2.33
C ASP A 135 8.88 5.96 3.62
N ASN A 136 9.12 7.19 4.04
CA ASN A 136 10.17 7.46 5.04
C ASN A 136 9.75 8.48 6.10
N ALA A 137 8.45 8.61 6.33
CA ALA A 137 7.81 9.58 7.21
C ALA A 137 8.16 11.05 6.88
N GLN A 138 8.53 11.39 5.64
CA GLN A 138 9.05 12.74 5.32
C GLN A 138 7.97 13.68 4.76
N ALA A 139 8.08 14.98 5.10
CA ALA A 139 7.11 15.98 4.68
C ALA A 139 7.12 16.29 3.18
N ASN A 140 8.27 16.14 2.50
CA ASN A 140 8.38 16.28 1.04
C ASN A 140 7.67 15.14 0.31
N GLU A 141 7.82 13.90 0.77
CA GLU A 141 7.07 12.75 0.26
C GLU A 141 5.56 12.96 0.41
N PHE A 142 5.13 13.47 1.58
CA PHE A 142 3.72 13.77 1.81
C PHE A 142 3.19 14.86 0.86
N ALA A 143 4.01 15.88 0.56
CA ALA A 143 3.63 16.92 -0.40
C ALA A 143 3.42 16.34 -1.81
N ILE A 144 4.29 15.42 -2.24
CA ILE A 144 4.14 14.70 -3.52
C ILE A 144 2.88 13.84 -3.51
N TYR A 145 2.64 13.07 -2.45
CA TYR A 145 1.42 12.27 -2.28
C TYR A 145 0.15 13.11 -2.45
N MET A 146 0.09 14.25 -1.76
CA MET A 146 -1.07 15.13 -1.84
C MET A 146 -1.22 15.79 -3.21
N ALA A 147 -0.13 16.16 -3.89
CA ALA A 147 -0.20 16.68 -5.26
C ALA A 147 -0.71 15.61 -6.24
N LEU A 148 -0.34 14.34 -6.04
CA LEU A 148 -0.82 13.23 -6.85
C LEU A 148 -2.33 13.01 -6.65
N PHE A 149 -2.81 12.99 -5.40
CA PHE A 149 -4.19 12.65 -5.06
C PHE A 149 -5.17 13.82 -5.14
N GLU A 150 -4.77 15.04 -4.79
CA GLU A 150 -5.63 16.24 -4.89
C GLU A 150 -5.51 16.95 -6.23
N GLY A 151 -4.45 16.63 -7.00
CA GLY A 151 -4.11 17.29 -8.25
C GLY A 151 -3.22 18.51 -8.05
N GLY A 152 -2.60 18.94 -9.15
CA GLY A 152 -1.64 20.03 -9.18
C GLY A 152 -0.20 19.56 -9.46
N MET A 153 0.74 20.47 -9.24
CA MET A 153 2.14 20.25 -9.60
C MET A 153 2.82 19.25 -8.65
N VAL A 154 3.21 18.12 -9.20
CA VAL A 154 4.05 17.10 -8.57
C VAL A 154 5.52 17.46 -8.81
N THR A 155 6.32 17.50 -7.76
CA THR A 155 7.78 17.76 -7.84
C THR A 155 8.53 16.59 -7.20
N PRO A 156 8.96 15.58 -7.98
CA PRO A 156 9.63 14.41 -7.44
C PRO A 156 11.05 14.69 -6.90
N ALA A 157 11.75 15.68 -7.47
CA ALA A 157 13.08 16.07 -7.04
C ALA A 157 13.11 16.69 -5.65
N SER A 158 14.20 16.46 -4.91
CA SER A 158 14.46 17.07 -3.62
C SER A 158 15.91 17.57 -3.53
N GLY A 159 16.22 18.45 -2.57
CA GLY A 159 17.57 18.98 -2.43
C GLY A 159 18.00 19.91 -3.58
N GLY A 160 18.97 19.46 -4.39
CA GLY A 160 19.72 20.28 -5.34
C GLY A 160 19.19 20.27 -6.78
N LEU A 161 19.97 20.86 -7.70
CA LEU A 161 19.70 20.77 -9.14
C LEU A 161 20.19 19.46 -9.74
N GLU A 162 21.27 18.92 -9.19
CA GLU A 162 21.84 17.63 -9.60
C GLU A 162 21.10 16.51 -8.87
N ILE A 163 20.86 15.40 -9.58
CA ILE A 163 20.18 14.24 -9.01
C ILE A 163 21.17 13.47 -8.12
N GLU A 164 20.85 13.36 -6.84
CA GLU A 164 21.70 12.76 -5.80
C GLU A 164 21.16 11.39 -5.33
N SER A 165 20.88 10.52 -6.30
CA SER A 165 20.38 9.15 -6.10
C SER A 165 21.45 8.09 -6.36
N VAL A 166 21.28 6.88 -5.79
CA VAL A 166 22.15 5.72 -6.07
C VAL A 166 22.15 5.28 -7.54
N GLN A 167 21.12 5.67 -8.30
CA GLN A 167 21.00 5.37 -9.73
C GLN A 167 21.84 6.31 -10.60
N SER A 168 22.43 7.36 -10.02
CA SER A 168 23.19 8.37 -10.75
C SER A 168 24.50 7.80 -11.31
N PRO A 169 24.97 8.26 -12.50
CA PRO A 169 26.20 7.76 -13.13
C PRO A 169 27.41 7.78 -12.20
N GLY A 170 27.59 8.89 -11.48
CA GLY A 170 28.73 9.14 -10.60
C GLY A 170 28.64 8.49 -9.22
N TRP A 171 27.56 7.76 -8.92
CA TRP A 171 27.43 7.09 -7.62
C TRP A 171 28.52 6.01 -7.48
N PRO A 172 29.19 5.89 -6.32
CA PRO A 172 30.38 5.03 -6.18
C PRO A 172 30.09 3.54 -6.27
N ASP A 173 28.85 3.13 -6.01
CA ASP A 173 28.43 1.73 -5.97
C ASP A 173 27.90 1.22 -7.31
N ASP A 174 28.05 -0.07 -7.58
CA ASP A 174 27.61 -0.73 -8.82
C ASP A 174 26.51 -1.77 -8.61
N ILE A 175 26.04 -1.99 -7.37
CA ILE A 175 24.95 -2.94 -7.09
C ILE A 175 23.57 -2.46 -7.56
N PHE A 176 23.42 -1.18 -7.94
CA PHE A 176 22.14 -0.58 -8.34
C PHE A 176 22.04 -0.41 -9.86
N TRP A 177 20.82 -0.49 -10.39
CA TRP A 177 20.59 -0.17 -11.79
C TRP A 177 20.82 1.32 -12.08
N LYS A 178 21.76 1.62 -12.98
CA LYS A 178 22.07 2.98 -13.42
C LYS A 178 21.56 3.19 -14.86
N PRO A 179 20.41 3.84 -15.06
CA PRO A 179 19.80 3.98 -16.40
C PRO A 179 20.69 4.74 -17.39
N GLU A 180 21.52 5.66 -16.91
CA GLU A 180 22.47 6.43 -17.71
C GLU A 180 23.77 5.66 -18.00
N GLY A 181 24.07 4.63 -17.21
CA GLY A 181 25.35 3.92 -17.18
C GLY A 181 26.39 4.56 -16.25
N SER A 182 27.37 3.75 -15.84
CA SER A 182 28.37 4.07 -14.80
C SER A 182 29.72 4.60 -15.31
N GLY A 183 29.85 4.91 -16.61
CA GLY A 183 31.06 5.48 -17.22
C GLY A 183 32.30 4.56 -17.33
N SER A 184 32.56 3.68 -16.35
CA SER A 184 33.76 2.82 -16.28
C SER A 184 33.49 1.34 -16.60
N ALA A 185 32.47 0.75 -15.98
CA ALA A 185 32.03 -0.63 -16.19
C ALA A 185 30.50 -0.72 -16.02
N PRO A 186 29.79 -1.67 -16.66
CA PRO A 186 28.36 -1.85 -16.45
C PRO A 186 28.02 -2.18 -14.99
N ASP A 187 26.90 -1.68 -14.49
CA ASP A 187 26.38 -2.04 -13.17
C ASP A 187 25.88 -3.50 -13.10
N GLN A 188 25.71 -3.99 -11.88
CA GLN A 188 25.31 -5.37 -11.60
C GLN A 188 23.95 -5.72 -12.21
N PHE A 189 22.99 -4.78 -12.23
CA PHE A 189 21.65 -5.04 -12.80
C PHE A 189 21.71 -5.27 -14.31
N ARG A 190 22.57 -4.53 -15.02
CA ARG A 190 22.80 -4.73 -16.45
C ARG A 190 23.48 -6.06 -16.74
N ILE A 191 24.49 -6.45 -15.95
CA ILE A 191 25.23 -7.69 -16.15
C ILE A 191 24.37 -8.90 -15.79
N ALA A 192 23.80 -8.90 -14.58
CA ALA A 192 23.12 -10.07 -14.02
C ALA A 192 21.69 -10.25 -14.55
N TYR A 193 20.97 -9.16 -14.80
CA TYR A 193 19.53 -9.21 -15.08
C TYR A 193 19.15 -8.58 -16.41
N GLY A 194 20.12 -8.04 -17.18
CA GLY A 194 19.89 -7.52 -18.52
C GLY A 194 19.13 -6.18 -18.55
N PHE A 195 19.14 -5.41 -17.45
CA PHE A 195 18.43 -4.12 -17.39
C PHE A 195 18.91 -3.13 -18.49
N PRO A 196 18.03 -2.26 -19.01
CA PRO A 196 18.34 -1.39 -20.12
C PRO A 196 19.18 -0.17 -19.72
N LEU A 197 19.90 0.40 -20.69
CA LEU A 197 20.26 1.81 -20.65
C LEU A 197 19.08 2.63 -21.17
N VAL A 198 18.76 3.72 -20.48
CA VAL A 198 17.72 4.68 -20.84
C VAL A 198 18.26 6.09 -20.60
N PRO A 199 19.04 6.66 -21.54
CA PRO A 199 19.68 7.95 -21.33
C PRO A 199 18.71 9.11 -21.08
N GLY A 200 19.07 10.00 -20.17
CA GLY A 200 18.29 11.12 -19.63
C GLY A 200 17.05 10.72 -18.82
N LEU A 201 16.91 9.46 -18.40
CA LEU A 201 15.73 8.98 -17.69
C LEU A 201 15.58 9.67 -16.34
N LEU A 202 16.65 9.80 -15.57
CA LEU A 202 16.58 10.40 -14.24
C LEU A 202 16.14 11.86 -14.33
N ASP A 203 16.73 12.64 -15.24
CA ASP A 203 16.32 14.02 -15.50
C ASP A 203 14.84 14.13 -15.90
N ARG A 204 14.30 13.18 -16.68
CA ARG A 204 12.88 13.17 -17.05
C ARG A 204 11.98 12.76 -15.89
N ALA A 205 12.40 11.75 -15.12
CA ALA A 205 11.66 11.22 -13.99
C ALA A 205 11.49 12.26 -12.88
N MET A 206 12.54 13.05 -12.63
CA MET A 206 12.61 14.02 -11.54
C MET A 206 12.02 15.39 -11.90
N ARG A 207 11.66 15.64 -13.17
CA ARG A 207 11.03 16.89 -13.60
C ARG A 207 9.63 17.06 -13.01
N PRO A 208 9.26 18.28 -12.61
CA PRO A 208 7.89 18.57 -12.20
C PRO A 208 6.87 18.26 -13.31
N PHE A 209 5.70 17.76 -12.93
CA PHE A 209 4.59 17.48 -13.83
C PHE A 209 3.24 17.66 -13.13
N GLU A 210 2.18 17.90 -13.91
CA GLU A 210 0.83 18.07 -13.38
C GLU A 210 0.12 16.73 -13.15
N SER A 211 -0.43 16.53 -11.95
CA SER A 211 -1.39 15.44 -11.67
C SER A 211 -2.82 15.94 -11.82
N GLN A 212 -3.70 15.07 -12.30
CA GLN A 212 -5.14 15.36 -12.42
C GLN A 212 -5.86 15.33 -11.07
N GLY A 213 -5.30 14.66 -10.06
CA GLY A 213 -6.00 14.36 -8.81
C GLY A 213 -7.14 13.35 -8.98
N LEU A 214 -7.59 12.78 -7.86
CA LEU A 214 -8.75 11.89 -7.82
C LEU A 214 -10.04 12.71 -7.99
N ARG A 215 -10.89 12.27 -8.91
CA ARG A 215 -12.20 12.90 -9.15
C ARG A 215 -13.20 12.54 -8.05
N MET A 216 -13.13 11.32 -7.54
CA MET A 216 -13.91 10.85 -6.40
C MET A 216 -13.33 11.37 -5.07
N PRO A 217 -14.15 11.48 -4.01
CA PRO A 217 -13.66 11.61 -2.64
C PRO A 217 -12.73 10.45 -2.27
N TRP A 218 -11.85 10.66 -1.30
CA TRP A 218 -11.02 9.59 -0.76
C TRP A 218 -10.79 9.74 0.73
N ILE A 219 -10.61 8.62 1.41
CA ILE A 219 -10.27 8.54 2.83
C ILE A 219 -8.94 7.82 3.02
N GLY A 220 -8.14 8.28 3.99
CA GLY A 220 -6.78 7.80 4.22
C GLY A 220 -6.59 7.06 5.55
N GLY A 221 -5.76 6.03 5.53
CA GLY A 221 -5.23 5.32 6.69
C GLY A 221 -3.78 5.74 6.99
N HIS A 222 -3.23 5.15 8.03
CA HIS A 222 -1.86 5.38 8.50
C HIS A 222 -1.15 4.02 8.53
N GLY A 223 -0.07 3.90 7.75
CA GLY A 223 0.78 2.73 7.62
C GLY A 223 2.11 2.91 8.35
N ASN A 224 2.93 1.86 8.37
CA ASN A 224 4.18 1.88 9.12
C ASN A 224 5.21 2.84 8.50
N HIS A 225 5.13 3.12 7.18
CA HIS A 225 6.03 4.08 6.52
C HIS A 225 5.65 5.56 6.77
N GLU A 226 4.43 5.84 7.23
CA GLU A 226 4.09 7.17 7.77
C GLU A 226 4.68 7.41 9.17
N GLU A 227 4.88 6.35 9.96
CA GLU A 227 5.35 6.42 11.35
C GLU A 227 6.87 6.20 11.47
N LEU A 228 7.43 5.33 10.63
CA LEU A 228 8.78 4.78 10.75
C LEU A 228 9.60 5.07 9.49
N CYS A 229 10.89 5.29 9.70
CA CYS A 229 11.87 5.35 8.63
C CYS A 229 12.00 3.97 7.97
N GLN A 230 11.84 3.92 6.64
CA GLN A 230 11.77 2.69 5.85
C GLN A 230 10.72 1.69 6.37
N GLY A 231 9.68 2.18 7.05
CA GLY A 231 8.65 1.32 7.65
C GLY A 231 9.12 0.47 8.83
N VAL A 232 10.34 0.67 9.35
CA VAL A 232 10.92 -0.21 10.38
C VAL A 232 11.58 0.57 11.52
N GLY A 233 12.38 1.59 11.20
CA GLY A 233 13.22 2.30 12.16
C GLY A 233 12.50 3.47 12.84
N ILE A 234 12.62 3.57 14.16
CA ILE A 234 12.08 4.72 14.90
C ILE A 234 12.76 6.01 14.46
N VAL A 235 11.98 7.04 14.15
CA VAL A 235 12.51 8.36 13.80
C VAL A 235 13.04 9.09 15.04
N THR A 236 14.27 8.75 15.43
CA THR A 236 14.99 9.40 16.55
C THR A 236 15.32 10.87 16.23
N PRO A 237 15.51 11.76 17.23
CA PRO A 237 15.95 13.14 17.00
C PRO A 237 17.26 13.24 16.20
N GLU A 238 18.17 12.30 16.38
CA GLU A 238 19.43 12.19 15.62
C GLU A 238 19.16 11.89 14.14
N LEU A 239 18.28 10.93 13.86
CA LEU A 239 17.88 10.58 12.50
C LEU A 239 17.14 11.75 11.83
N ALA A 240 16.21 12.40 12.55
CA ALA A 240 15.47 13.55 12.06
C ALA A 240 16.40 14.70 11.63
N ARG A 241 17.47 14.96 12.39
CA ARG A 241 18.52 15.92 12.01
C ARG A 241 19.31 15.46 10.78
N ALA A 242 19.59 14.17 10.66
CA ALA A 242 20.34 13.61 9.55
C ALA A 242 19.54 13.61 8.23
N MET A 243 18.22 13.39 8.28
CA MET A 243 17.32 13.41 7.12
C MET A 243 17.35 14.74 6.36
N VAL A 244 17.44 15.86 7.07
CA VAL A 244 17.47 17.21 6.46
C VAL A 244 18.90 17.69 6.16
N ALA A 245 19.92 16.94 6.58
CA ALA A 245 21.32 17.32 6.43
C ALA A 245 21.89 16.92 5.06
N GLY A 246 23.12 17.39 4.79
CA GLY A 246 23.80 17.18 3.51
C GLY A 246 24.76 16.00 3.46
N ARG A 247 24.43 14.87 4.11
CA ARG A 247 25.30 13.66 4.12
C ARG A 247 24.49 12.39 4.01
N LYS A 248 24.71 11.64 2.92
CA LYS A 248 24.05 10.36 2.65
C LYS A 248 25.01 9.19 2.91
N PRO A 249 24.66 8.21 3.76
CA PRO A 249 25.48 7.04 4.00
C PRO A 249 25.49 6.12 2.77
N ILE A 250 26.66 5.58 2.46
CA ILE A 250 26.91 4.67 1.33
C ILE A 250 27.50 3.34 1.77
N GLY A 251 27.68 3.13 3.07
CA GLY A 251 28.29 1.94 3.62
C GLY A 251 27.82 1.67 5.04
N VAL A 252 27.95 0.42 5.45
CA VAL A 252 27.63 0.00 6.81
C VAL A 252 28.53 0.68 7.84
N PRO A 253 28.02 0.93 9.07
CA PRO A 253 28.85 1.33 10.19
C PRO A 253 29.97 0.33 10.47
N GLU A 254 31.12 0.82 10.92
CA GLU A 254 32.20 -0.04 11.39
C GLU A 254 31.75 -0.84 12.60
N GLY A 255 32.00 -2.16 12.59
CA GLY A 255 31.66 -3.05 13.71
C GLY A 255 30.18 -3.40 13.84
N LEU A 256 29.33 -3.12 12.83
CA LEU A 256 27.93 -3.56 12.83
C LEU A 256 27.85 -5.10 12.97
N ASP A 257 27.23 -5.56 14.04
CA ASP A 257 26.93 -6.97 14.23
C ASP A 257 25.67 -7.35 13.45
N ALA A 258 25.85 -8.17 12.42
CA ALA A 258 24.74 -8.65 11.60
C ALA A 258 23.69 -9.46 12.38
N ALA A 259 24.04 -10.07 13.52
CA ALA A 259 23.05 -10.78 14.35
C ALA A 259 22.08 -9.82 15.08
N THR A 260 22.48 -8.57 15.31
CA THR A 260 21.69 -7.55 15.99
C THR A 260 21.35 -6.35 15.10
N ALA A 261 21.61 -6.44 13.80
CA ALA A 261 21.44 -5.35 12.84
C ALA A 261 19.99 -4.87 12.75
N LEU A 262 19.02 -5.80 12.68
CA LEU A 262 17.59 -5.46 12.68
C LEU A 262 17.19 -4.70 13.95
N GLU A 263 17.50 -5.24 15.13
CA GLU A 263 17.18 -4.58 16.40
C GLU A 263 17.84 -3.20 16.51
N THR A 264 19.09 -3.10 16.05
CA THR A 264 19.81 -1.83 16.02
C THR A 264 19.15 -0.84 15.08
N PHE A 265 18.67 -1.27 13.91
CA PHE A 265 17.99 -0.40 12.95
C PHE A 265 16.63 0.06 13.49
N VAL A 266 15.88 -0.82 14.14
CA VAL A 266 14.59 -0.49 14.76
C VAL A 266 14.75 0.63 15.80
N ILE A 267 15.66 0.46 16.77
CA ILE A 267 15.76 1.37 17.93
C ILE A 267 16.71 2.55 17.68
N ARG A 268 17.74 2.36 16.85
CA ARG A 268 18.81 3.36 16.60
C ARG A 268 19.17 3.42 15.10
N PRO A 269 18.22 3.73 14.20
CA PRO A 269 18.52 3.81 12.77
C PRO A 269 19.57 4.89 12.45
N HIS A 270 19.68 5.95 13.26
CA HIS A 270 20.77 6.93 13.13
C HIS A 270 22.17 6.32 13.22
N HIS A 271 22.35 5.15 13.84
CA HIS A 271 23.64 4.46 13.86
C HIS A 271 24.09 4.07 12.44
N PHE A 272 23.15 3.73 11.56
CA PHE A 272 23.42 3.41 10.15
C PHE A 272 23.83 4.63 9.32
N MET A 273 23.70 5.85 9.86
CA MET A 273 24.23 7.08 9.26
C MET A 273 25.74 7.27 9.51
N SER A 274 26.36 6.45 10.37
CA SER A 274 27.77 6.66 10.79
C SER A 274 28.83 6.01 9.90
N GLY A 275 28.41 5.23 8.88
CA GLY A 275 29.31 4.64 7.91
C GLY A 275 29.96 5.66 6.96
N ALA A 276 30.62 5.16 5.91
CA ALA A 276 31.11 6.02 4.83
C ALA A 276 29.94 6.83 4.24
N THR A 277 30.17 8.11 3.94
CA THR A 277 29.14 9.01 3.42
C THR A 277 29.62 9.77 2.20
N VAL A 278 28.68 10.16 1.34
CA VAL A 278 28.89 11.22 0.33
C VAL A 278 28.18 12.51 0.75
N ALA A 279 28.68 13.63 0.25
CA ALA A 279 27.97 14.91 0.39
C ALA A 279 26.75 14.88 -0.54
N VAL A 280 25.63 15.37 -0.03
CA VAL A 280 24.40 15.62 -0.77
C VAL A 280 23.85 16.98 -0.37
N THR A 281 22.93 17.51 -1.14
CA THR A 281 22.26 18.77 -0.87
C THR A 281 21.29 18.60 0.29
N ALA A 282 21.44 19.47 1.31
CA ALA A 282 20.54 19.53 2.45
C ALA A 282 19.15 20.03 2.00
N ASP A 283 18.10 19.45 2.57
CA ASP A 283 16.72 19.85 2.26
C ASP A 283 15.88 19.90 3.55
N PRO A 284 15.40 21.08 3.99
CA PRO A 284 14.55 21.19 5.18
C PRO A 284 13.14 20.58 4.99
N ASN A 285 12.73 20.28 3.76
CA ASN A 285 11.45 19.62 3.48
C ASN A 285 11.49 18.12 3.74
N ARG A 286 12.68 17.52 3.90
CA ARG A 286 12.88 16.15 4.36
C ARG A 286 12.56 15.93 5.84
N ARG A 287 12.10 16.97 6.56
CA ARG A 287 11.75 16.88 7.98
C ARG A 287 10.70 15.77 8.20
N PRO A 288 10.82 14.98 9.28
CA PRO A 288 9.82 13.98 9.60
C PRO A 288 8.46 14.59 9.92
N LEU A 289 7.40 13.85 9.60
CA LEU A 289 6.05 14.06 10.10
C LEU A 289 5.80 13.10 11.25
N ASP A 290 5.34 13.62 12.38
CA ASP A 290 4.70 12.79 13.38
C ASP A 290 3.21 12.58 13.02
N ILE A 291 2.55 11.64 13.69
CA ILE A 291 1.13 11.35 13.43
C ILE A 291 0.22 12.58 13.52
N GLY A 292 0.53 13.54 14.40
CA GLY A 292 -0.26 14.77 14.52
C GLY A 292 -0.10 15.67 13.32
N ALA A 293 1.14 15.83 12.83
CA ALA A 293 1.43 16.58 11.61
C ALA A 293 0.84 15.89 10.37
N PHE A 294 0.90 14.56 10.29
CA PHE A 294 0.26 13.78 9.23
C PHE A 294 -1.26 14.02 9.21
N VAL A 295 -1.94 13.85 10.35
CA VAL A 295 -3.40 14.09 10.47
C VAL A 295 -3.75 15.54 10.14
N GLU A 296 -3.02 16.52 10.68
CA GLU A 296 -3.27 17.94 10.41
C GLU A 296 -3.17 18.27 8.91
N ALA A 297 -2.20 17.67 8.21
CA ALA A 297 -1.92 18.00 6.81
C ALA A 297 -3.03 17.58 5.82
N HIS A 298 -3.97 16.73 6.27
CA HIS A 298 -5.19 16.35 5.52
C HIS A 298 -6.32 17.40 5.62
N PHE A 299 -6.27 18.32 6.58
CA PHE A 299 -7.28 19.38 6.74
C PHE A 299 -6.94 20.58 5.88
N ARG A 300 -7.29 20.51 4.60
CA ARG A 300 -7.01 21.55 3.61
C ARG A 300 -8.25 22.01 2.85
N PRO A 301 -8.22 23.22 2.26
CA PRO A 301 -9.25 23.65 1.32
C PRO A 301 -9.37 22.66 0.17
N GLY A 302 -10.60 22.25 -0.16
CA GLY A 302 -10.86 21.31 -1.25
C GLY A 302 -10.84 19.82 -0.88
N ALA A 303 -10.42 19.47 0.34
CA ALA A 303 -10.42 18.08 0.82
C ALA A 303 -11.82 17.45 0.79
N ARG A 304 -11.93 16.25 0.22
CA ARG A 304 -13.20 15.52 0.04
C ARG A 304 -13.08 14.07 0.53
N PRO A 305 -13.77 13.70 1.63
CA PRO A 305 -14.42 14.60 2.60
C PRO A 305 -13.39 15.52 3.28
N TYR A 306 -13.84 16.57 3.97
CA TYR A 306 -12.92 17.46 4.69
C TYR A 306 -12.13 16.66 5.75
N GLY A 307 -10.80 16.69 5.66
CA GLY A 307 -9.91 15.86 6.48
C GLY A 307 -9.65 14.44 5.95
N HIS A 308 -10.19 14.07 4.78
CA HIS A 308 -10.02 12.75 4.15
C HIS A 308 -10.29 11.58 5.11
N GLY A 309 -11.36 11.71 5.90
CA GLY A 309 -11.78 10.74 6.90
C GLY A 309 -11.37 11.12 8.32
N PHE A 310 -10.24 11.78 8.51
CA PHE A 310 -9.84 12.28 9.83
C PHE A 310 -10.81 13.35 10.33
N THR A 311 -11.05 13.34 11.64
CA THR A 311 -11.99 14.25 12.31
C THR A 311 -11.28 15.27 13.19
N ALA A 312 -12.02 16.25 13.71
CA ALA A 312 -11.49 17.17 14.72
C ALA A 312 -11.02 16.44 16.00
N ALA A 313 -11.61 15.27 16.32
CA ALA A 313 -11.13 14.44 17.43
C ALA A 313 -9.74 13.86 17.11
N ASN A 314 -9.54 13.34 15.89
CA ASN A 314 -8.24 12.84 15.44
C ASN A 314 -7.12 13.90 15.56
N ARG A 315 -7.40 15.15 15.18
CA ARG A 315 -6.46 16.27 15.33
C ARG A 315 -6.11 16.54 16.80
N ARG A 316 -7.12 16.58 17.67
CA ARG A 316 -6.96 16.87 19.09
C ARG A 316 -6.21 15.75 19.82
N ASP A 317 -6.59 14.51 19.54
CA ASP A 317 -6.11 13.33 20.26
C ASP A 317 -4.85 12.73 19.62
N ARG A 318 -4.42 13.25 18.46
CA ARG A 318 -3.25 12.80 17.69
C ARG A 318 -3.33 11.29 17.37
N ALA A 319 -4.48 10.88 16.83
CA ALA A 319 -4.80 9.50 16.50
C ALA A 319 -5.28 9.37 15.06
N ALA A 320 -4.95 8.27 14.39
CA ALA A 320 -5.29 8.04 12.98
C ALA A 320 -6.38 6.98 12.72
N TYR A 321 -7.08 6.52 13.77
CA TYR A 321 -8.23 5.63 13.62
C TYR A 321 -9.55 6.40 13.72
N TYR A 322 -10.54 6.04 12.90
CA TYR A 322 -11.82 6.76 12.81
C TYR A 322 -12.92 5.91 12.13
N VAL A 323 -14.14 6.45 12.11
CA VAL A 323 -15.28 5.87 11.40
C VAL A 323 -15.69 6.80 10.25
N HIS A 324 -15.95 6.22 9.08
CA HIS A 324 -16.58 6.89 7.96
C HIS A 324 -17.85 6.12 7.56
N ASP A 325 -18.99 6.79 7.60
CA ASP A 325 -20.30 6.19 7.36
C ASP A 325 -20.79 6.56 5.96
N THR A 326 -21.11 5.57 5.13
CA THR A 326 -21.90 5.74 3.91
C THR A 326 -23.39 5.54 4.22
N SER A 327 -24.24 5.46 3.19
CA SER A 327 -25.67 5.19 3.38
C SER A 327 -25.93 3.80 3.99
N SER A 328 -25.13 2.80 3.62
CA SER A 328 -25.40 1.38 3.91
C SER A 328 -24.26 0.71 4.67
N VAL A 329 -23.04 1.26 4.60
CA VAL A 329 -21.83 0.65 5.13
C VAL A 329 -21.14 1.61 6.09
N ARG A 330 -20.69 1.07 7.22
CA ARG A 330 -19.74 1.72 8.13
C ARG A 330 -18.33 1.23 7.79
N LEU A 331 -17.47 2.15 7.37
CA LEU A 331 -16.03 1.93 7.25
C LEU A 331 -15.38 2.29 8.58
N ILE A 332 -14.66 1.35 9.19
CA ILE A 332 -13.86 1.58 10.40
C ILE A 332 -12.40 1.51 9.98
N VAL A 333 -11.70 2.65 10.02
CA VAL A 333 -10.28 2.75 9.69
C VAL A 333 -9.47 2.60 10.97
N LEU A 334 -8.57 1.63 11.01
CA LEU A 334 -7.69 1.32 12.14
C LEU A 334 -6.28 1.85 11.89
N ASP A 335 -5.66 2.35 12.95
CA ASP A 335 -4.24 2.69 12.99
C ASP A 335 -3.50 1.48 13.56
N THR A 336 -2.90 0.68 12.67
CA THR A 336 -2.18 -0.54 13.03
C THR A 336 -0.67 -0.35 13.06
N SER A 337 -0.18 0.87 12.81
CA SER A 337 1.25 1.22 12.86
C SER A 337 1.76 1.18 14.29
N CYS A 338 2.96 0.63 14.47
CA CYS A 338 3.54 0.45 15.78
C CYS A 338 4.66 1.45 16.07
N ARG A 339 4.40 2.42 16.95
CA ARG A 339 5.39 3.45 17.34
C ARG A 339 6.65 2.89 18.03
N ALA A 340 6.58 1.64 18.48
CA ALA A 340 7.71 0.92 19.05
C ALA A 340 8.71 0.42 17.98
N GLY A 341 8.44 0.68 16.69
CA GLY A 341 9.25 0.27 15.56
C GLY A 341 8.95 -1.16 15.08
N GLY A 342 9.62 -1.59 14.02
CA GLY A 342 9.39 -2.86 13.34
C GLY A 342 8.32 -2.77 12.25
N ALA A 343 8.37 -3.72 11.30
CA ALA A 343 7.43 -3.77 10.19
C ALA A 343 6.04 -4.28 10.61
N ASP A 344 5.96 -5.26 11.52
CA ASP A 344 4.67 -5.82 11.93
C ASP A 344 3.81 -4.79 12.68
N GLY A 345 2.49 -4.94 12.58
CA GLY A 345 1.52 -4.00 13.17
C GLY A 345 1.17 -4.32 14.62
N CYS A 346 0.57 -3.35 15.31
CA CYS A 346 0.01 -3.52 16.65
C CYS A 346 -1.29 -2.72 16.86
N ILE A 347 -2.18 -3.23 17.71
CA ILE A 347 -3.39 -2.52 18.16
C ILE A 347 -3.33 -2.43 19.68
N ASN A 348 -3.38 -1.22 20.23
CA ASN A 348 -3.39 -1.06 21.69
C ASN A 348 -4.78 -1.37 22.28
N ARG A 349 -4.84 -1.55 23.60
CA ARG A 349 -6.08 -1.92 24.32
C ARG A 349 -7.18 -0.86 24.20
N GLU A 350 -6.80 0.41 24.13
CA GLU A 350 -7.72 1.53 23.97
C GLU A 350 -8.42 1.47 22.61
N GLN A 351 -7.68 1.30 21.52
CA GLN A 351 -8.23 1.17 20.17
C GLN A 351 -9.05 -0.10 20.02
N LEU A 352 -8.66 -1.22 20.65
CA LEU A 352 -9.47 -2.45 20.66
C LEU A 352 -10.82 -2.25 21.35
N ALA A 353 -10.84 -1.56 22.49
CA ALA A 353 -12.08 -1.22 23.19
C ALA A 353 -12.93 -0.23 22.37
N TRP A 354 -12.29 0.78 21.79
CA TRP A 354 -12.94 1.72 20.87
C TRP A 354 -13.58 1.00 19.67
N LEU A 355 -12.88 0.03 19.06
CA LEU A 355 -13.40 -0.77 17.95
C LEU A 355 -14.66 -1.53 18.38
N GLU A 356 -14.66 -2.17 19.55
CA GLU A 356 -15.83 -2.85 20.09
C GLU A 356 -17.02 -1.90 20.23
N GLU A 357 -16.81 -0.69 20.75
CA GLU A 357 -17.89 0.32 20.86
C GLU A 357 -18.44 0.74 19.49
N ARG A 358 -17.56 1.02 18.52
CA ARG A 358 -17.98 1.42 17.16
C ARG A 358 -18.74 0.31 16.43
N LEU A 359 -18.44 -0.95 16.74
CA LEU A 359 -19.20 -2.11 16.27
C LEU A 359 -20.57 -2.17 16.95
N VAL A 360 -20.65 -2.07 18.27
CA VAL A 360 -21.92 -2.10 19.02
C VAL A 360 -22.93 -1.08 18.48
N GLU A 361 -22.48 0.14 18.14
CA GLU A 361 -23.32 1.22 17.60
C GLU A 361 -24.14 0.86 16.36
N VAL A 362 -23.69 -0.10 15.55
CA VAL A 362 -24.33 -0.50 14.28
C VAL A 362 -24.79 -1.96 14.26
N HIS A 363 -24.94 -2.56 15.44
CA HIS A 363 -25.42 -3.94 15.58
C HIS A 363 -26.67 -4.00 16.46
N ALA A 364 -27.78 -4.40 15.86
CA ALA A 364 -29.02 -4.73 16.57
C ALA A 364 -28.87 -6.01 17.41
N ILE A 365 -28.04 -6.95 16.95
CA ILE A 365 -27.77 -8.22 17.62
C ILE A 365 -26.28 -8.54 17.50
N TYR A 366 -25.63 -8.94 18.59
CA TYR A 366 -24.25 -9.40 18.61
C TYR A 366 -24.01 -10.34 19.79
N THR A 367 -22.86 -11.00 19.82
CA THR A 367 -22.44 -11.84 20.96
C THR A 367 -21.52 -11.06 21.90
N ASP A 368 -21.79 -11.02 23.19
CA ASP A 368 -20.90 -10.34 24.14
C ASP A 368 -19.62 -11.15 24.45
N ARG A 369 -18.78 -10.64 25.36
CA ARG A 369 -17.53 -11.30 25.76
C ARG A 369 -17.76 -12.63 26.50
N GLY A 370 -18.93 -12.80 27.11
CA GLY A 370 -19.33 -14.03 27.81
C GLY A 370 -19.92 -15.09 26.89
N GLY A 371 -20.15 -14.77 25.61
CA GLY A 371 -20.81 -15.65 24.65
C GLY A 371 -22.33 -15.49 24.60
N GLU A 372 -22.89 -14.53 25.35
CA GLU A 372 -24.34 -14.32 25.40
C GLU A 372 -24.82 -13.43 24.25
N THR A 373 -26.04 -13.69 23.78
CA THR A 373 -26.66 -12.88 22.73
C THR A 373 -27.21 -11.58 23.31
N VAL A 374 -26.67 -10.46 22.86
CA VAL A 374 -27.17 -9.12 23.19
C VAL A 374 -28.09 -8.63 22.08
N ARG A 375 -29.22 -8.02 22.47
CA ARG A 375 -30.15 -7.34 21.56
C ARG A 375 -30.23 -5.86 21.94
N THR A 376 -30.09 -4.99 20.96
CA THR A 376 -30.14 -3.54 21.11
C THR A 376 -31.25 -2.94 20.22
N SER A 377 -31.53 -1.66 20.40
CA SER A 377 -32.37 -0.88 19.48
C SER A 377 -31.57 -0.23 18.34
N ASN A 378 -30.28 -0.60 18.17
CA ASN A 378 -29.41 0.01 17.18
C ASN A 378 -29.84 -0.40 15.76
N THR A 379 -29.61 0.49 14.79
CA THR A 379 -29.87 0.20 13.39
C THR A 379 -28.68 -0.52 12.79
N ASN A 380 -28.93 -1.65 12.11
CA ASN A 380 -27.88 -2.39 11.45
C ASN A 380 -27.24 -1.61 10.29
N ARG A 381 -25.91 -1.68 10.19
CA ARG A 381 -25.14 -1.33 8.99
C ARG A 381 -24.12 -2.42 8.73
N LEU A 382 -23.80 -2.67 7.47
CA LEU A 382 -22.65 -3.52 7.13
C LEU A 382 -21.38 -2.84 7.60
N VAL A 383 -20.37 -3.60 8.00
CA VAL A 383 -19.11 -3.08 8.49
C VAL A 383 -17.97 -3.59 7.61
N VAL A 384 -17.16 -2.64 7.16
CA VAL A 384 -15.86 -2.87 6.52
C VAL A 384 -14.79 -2.35 7.46
N ILE A 385 -13.84 -3.20 7.83
CA ILE A 385 -12.63 -2.78 8.53
C ILE A 385 -11.58 -2.43 7.47
N ALA A 386 -10.96 -1.27 7.60
CA ALA A 386 -9.81 -0.87 6.78
C ALA A 386 -8.60 -0.70 7.71
N SER A 387 -7.50 -1.35 7.39
CA SER A 387 -6.25 -1.26 8.16
C SER A 387 -5.06 -1.35 7.22
N HIS A 388 -3.90 -0.84 7.62
CA HIS A 388 -2.70 -1.06 6.82
C HIS A 388 -2.26 -2.53 6.87
N HIS A 389 -2.04 -3.05 8.08
CA HIS A 389 -1.62 -4.42 8.33
C HIS A 389 -2.80 -5.43 8.23
N PRO A 390 -2.65 -6.57 7.52
CA PRO A 390 -3.55 -7.71 7.65
C PRO A 390 -3.42 -8.39 9.01
N LEU A 391 -4.46 -9.13 9.41
CA LEU A 391 -4.53 -9.78 10.73
C LEU A 391 -3.29 -10.63 11.05
N PHE A 392 -2.77 -11.38 10.08
CA PHE A 392 -1.62 -12.27 10.28
C PHE A 392 -0.27 -11.54 10.48
N THR A 393 -0.25 -10.22 10.32
CA THR A 393 0.92 -9.34 10.59
C THR A 393 0.74 -8.45 11.82
N LEU A 394 -0.37 -8.60 12.56
CA LEU A 394 -0.56 -7.97 13.87
C LEU A 394 0.16 -8.77 14.96
N ARG A 395 1.49 -8.81 14.89
CA ARG A 395 2.34 -9.65 15.76
C ARG A 395 3.47 -8.87 16.43
N ASN A 396 3.45 -7.54 16.35
CA ASN A 396 4.51 -6.73 16.91
C ASN A 396 4.45 -6.74 18.45
N ASP A 397 5.39 -7.48 19.04
CA ASP A 397 5.51 -7.70 20.47
C ASP A 397 6.26 -6.56 21.21
N ARG A 398 6.81 -5.59 20.47
CA ARG A 398 7.48 -4.42 21.03
C ARG A 398 6.52 -3.47 21.75
N ALA A 399 5.25 -3.45 21.33
CA ALA A 399 4.20 -2.75 22.04
C ALA A 399 3.64 -3.60 23.18
N ALA A 400 4.19 -3.42 24.38
CA ALA A 400 3.76 -4.13 25.57
C ALA A 400 2.24 -4.01 25.80
N GLY A 401 1.57 -5.16 25.92
CA GLY A 401 0.13 -5.21 26.14
C GLY A 401 -0.73 -4.94 24.91
N ALA A 402 -0.17 -4.89 23.70
CA ALA A 402 -0.96 -4.87 22.47
C ALA A 402 -1.93 -6.08 22.39
N ALA A 403 -3.04 -5.88 21.68
CA ALA A 403 -3.97 -6.94 21.34
C ALA A 403 -3.29 -7.89 20.34
N GLN A 404 -3.41 -9.19 20.59
CA GLN A 404 -2.92 -10.21 19.67
C GLN A 404 -3.89 -10.35 18.48
N ALA A 405 -3.41 -10.77 17.32
CA ALA A 405 -4.23 -11.01 16.13
C ALA A 405 -5.49 -11.87 16.43
N ASP A 406 -5.35 -12.96 17.19
CA ASP A 406 -6.47 -13.83 17.57
C ASP A 406 -7.51 -13.14 18.47
N GLU A 407 -7.10 -12.13 19.23
CA GLU A 407 -8.01 -11.33 20.03
C GLU A 407 -8.85 -10.39 19.17
N VAL A 408 -8.21 -9.74 18.18
CA VAL A 408 -8.89 -8.91 17.19
C VAL A 408 -9.86 -9.77 16.38
N LEU A 409 -9.43 -10.94 15.90
CA LEU A 409 -10.27 -11.88 15.17
C LEU A 409 -11.49 -12.31 15.99
N ARG A 410 -11.30 -12.72 17.25
CA ARG A 410 -12.40 -13.09 18.16
C ARG A 410 -13.34 -11.92 18.44
N LEU A 411 -12.82 -10.69 18.52
CA LEU A 411 -13.67 -9.50 18.63
C LEU A 411 -14.55 -9.36 17.40
N LEU A 412 -13.98 -9.38 16.19
CA LEU A 412 -14.73 -9.22 14.93
C LEU A 412 -15.76 -10.34 14.73
N HIS A 413 -15.43 -11.58 15.08
CA HIS A 413 -16.33 -12.74 15.02
C HIS A 413 -17.58 -12.65 15.89
N ARG A 414 -17.62 -11.72 16.86
CA ARG A 414 -18.82 -11.48 17.68
C ARG A 414 -19.88 -10.65 16.96
N PHE A 415 -19.53 -10.02 15.83
CA PHE A 415 -20.31 -8.99 15.16
C PHE A 415 -20.59 -9.40 13.71
N ALA A 416 -21.76 -10.01 13.47
CA ALA A 416 -22.11 -10.59 12.17
C ALA A 416 -22.21 -9.57 11.02
N ASN A 417 -22.33 -8.26 11.30
CA ASN A 417 -22.35 -7.26 10.25
C ASN A 417 -20.93 -6.92 9.74
N VAL A 418 -19.87 -7.40 10.38
CA VAL A 418 -18.50 -7.34 9.81
C VAL A 418 -18.42 -8.33 8.66
N VAL A 419 -18.28 -7.82 7.44
CA VAL A 419 -18.31 -8.64 6.22
C VAL A 419 -17.00 -8.61 5.45
N LEU A 420 -16.16 -7.59 5.69
CA LEU A 420 -14.93 -7.37 4.95
C LEU A 420 -13.86 -6.70 5.81
N CYS A 421 -12.62 -7.16 5.70
CA CYS A 421 -11.41 -6.43 6.06
C CYS A 421 -10.62 -6.09 4.79
N LEU A 422 -10.19 -4.83 4.63
CA LEU A 422 -9.37 -4.33 3.52
C LEU A 422 -8.01 -3.86 4.04
N ASN A 423 -6.92 -4.32 3.41
CA ASN A 423 -5.56 -3.99 3.86
C ASN A 423 -4.48 -4.07 2.77
N GLY A 424 -3.23 -3.76 3.15
CA GLY A 424 -2.03 -3.77 2.32
C GLY A 424 -0.84 -4.40 3.04
N HIS A 425 0.24 -3.65 3.20
CA HIS A 425 1.46 -3.95 3.99
C HIS A 425 2.39 -5.05 3.44
N VAL A 426 1.81 -6.17 3.00
CA VAL A 426 2.59 -7.34 2.55
C VAL A 426 2.89 -7.29 1.04
N HIS A 427 2.44 -6.25 0.35
CA HIS A 427 2.61 -5.99 -1.09
C HIS A 427 2.19 -7.20 -1.95
N MET A 428 1.12 -7.91 -1.55
CA MET A 428 0.59 -9.05 -2.30
C MET A 428 -0.93 -8.95 -2.45
N ASN A 429 -1.44 -9.41 -3.59
CA ASN A 429 -2.87 -9.67 -3.71
C ASN A 429 -3.20 -11.00 -3.02
N LEU A 430 -4.02 -10.94 -1.99
CA LEU A 430 -4.42 -12.11 -1.20
C LEU A 430 -5.87 -11.98 -0.74
N VAL A 431 -6.64 -13.06 -0.81
CA VAL A 431 -8.02 -13.09 -0.30
C VAL A 431 -8.22 -14.30 0.61
N GLN A 432 -8.61 -14.05 1.86
CA GLN A 432 -8.73 -15.09 2.90
C GLN A 432 -10.13 -15.09 3.54
N PRO A 433 -10.77 -16.27 3.69
CA PRO A 433 -11.96 -16.41 4.50
C PRO A 433 -11.58 -16.56 5.98
N HIS A 434 -12.16 -15.73 6.84
CA HIS A 434 -12.06 -15.83 8.29
C HIS A 434 -13.32 -16.45 8.86
N ALA A 435 -13.54 -17.73 8.57
CA ALA A 435 -14.73 -18.46 9.00
C ALA A 435 -14.80 -18.56 10.54
N ASN A 436 -15.97 -18.25 11.10
CA ASN A 436 -16.25 -18.50 12.51
C ASN A 436 -17.01 -19.84 12.64
N ARG A 437 -16.29 -20.90 13.02
CA ARG A 437 -16.86 -22.26 13.12
C ARG A 437 -17.59 -22.52 14.44
N GLU A 438 -17.37 -21.68 15.43
CA GLU A 438 -17.80 -21.91 16.82
C GLU A 438 -18.84 -20.88 17.29
N GLY A 439 -19.14 -19.86 16.48
CA GLY A 439 -19.98 -18.74 16.88
C GLY A 439 -21.24 -18.52 16.03
N SER A 440 -21.93 -17.44 16.34
CA SER A 440 -23.23 -17.06 15.77
C SER A 440 -23.14 -16.38 14.40
N SER A 441 -21.97 -15.83 14.04
CA SER A 441 -21.67 -15.31 12.70
C SER A 441 -21.04 -16.38 11.83
N VAL A 442 -21.10 -16.25 10.50
CA VAL A 442 -20.28 -17.10 9.61
C VAL A 442 -18.81 -16.66 9.50
N GLY A 443 -18.48 -15.45 9.96
CA GLY A 443 -17.18 -14.82 9.73
C GLY A 443 -17.22 -13.77 8.62
N PHE A 444 -16.04 -13.40 8.10
CA PHE A 444 -15.87 -12.34 7.10
C PHE A 444 -14.76 -12.67 6.09
N TRP A 445 -14.67 -11.89 5.02
CA TRP A 445 -13.55 -11.96 4.07
C TRP A 445 -12.47 -10.93 4.42
N GLU A 446 -11.21 -11.29 4.31
CA GLU A 446 -10.09 -10.34 4.34
C GLU A 446 -9.47 -10.27 2.93
N VAL A 447 -9.32 -9.05 2.41
CA VAL A 447 -8.79 -8.78 1.08
C VAL A 447 -7.59 -7.83 1.22
N THR A 448 -6.43 -8.35 0.85
CA THR A 448 -5.18 -7.60 0.75
C THR A 448 -4.94 -7.19 -0.69
N THR A 449 -4.68 -5.91 -0.90
CA THR A 449 -4.32 -5.35 -2.21
C THR A 449 -2.80 -5.21 -2.31
N GLY A 450 -2.26 -5.53 -3.49
CA GLY A 450 -0.82 -5.37 -3.77
C GLY A 450 -0.37 -3.90 -3.74
N SER A 451 0.93 -3.69 -3.67
CA SER A 451 1.52 -2.34 -3.66
C SER A 451 1.65 -1.74 -5.05
N MET A 452 1.93 -0.44 -5.10
CA MET A 452 2.33 0.23 -6.33
C MET A 452 3.83 0.07 -6.63
N VAL A 453 4.66 -0.25 -5.63
CA VAL A 453 6.11 -0.33 -5.81
C VAL A 453 6.63 -1.68 -6.25
N ASP A 454 5.90 -2.76 -6.03
CA ASP A 454 6.28 -4.09 -6.47
C ASP A 454 5.38 -4.59 -7.59
N TRP A 455 5.86 -5.55 -8.38
CA TRP A 455 5.04 -6.18 -9.41
C TRP A 455 3.78 -6.78 -8.77
N PRO A 456 2.57 -6.50 -9.28
CA PRO A 456 2.25 -5.90 -10.59
C PRO A 456 1.95 -4.39 -10.63
N GLY A 457 1.98 -3.66 -9.50
CA GLY A 457 1.62 -2.24 -9.45
C GLY A 457 0.13 -2.00 -9.72
N GLN A 458 -0.73 -2.55 -8.85
CA GLN A 458 -2.18 -2.62 -9.08
C GLN A 458 -2.99 -2.07 -7.88
N GLY A 459 -4.13 -1.46 -8.18
CA GLY A 459 -5.19 -1.17 -7.22
C GLY A 459 -6.37 -2.11 -7.40
N ARG A 460 -7.48 -1.87 -6.69
CA ARG A 460 -8.67 -2.72 -6.74
C ARG A 460 -9.96 -1.89 -6.74
N VAL A 461 -10.98 -2.33 -7.47
CA VAL A 461 -12.39 -1.94 -7.26
C VAL A 461 -13.04 -2.99 -6.38
N VAL A 462 -13.73 -2.55 -5.33
CA VAL A 462 -14.46 -3.41 -4.40
C VAL A 462 -15.93 -2.99 -4.37
N GLU A 463 -16.83 -3.95 -4.59
CA GLU A 463 -18.27 -3.73 -4.67
C GLU A 463 -18.98 -4.66 -3.71
N ILE A 464 -19.81 -4.12 -2.82
CA ILE A 464 -20.66 -4.88 -1.89
C ILE A 464 -22.10 -4.77 -2.39
N PHE A 465 -22.77 -5.89 -2.65
CA PHE A 465 -24.12 -5.88 -3.21
C PHE A 465 -25.01 -7.03 -2.70
N ASP A 466 -26.32 -6.81 -2.75
CA ASP A 466 -27.31 -7.88 -2.51
C ASP A 466 -27.29 -8.87 -3.68
N ALA A 467 -26.98 -10.13 -3.36
CA ALA A 467 -26.93 -11.25 -4.31
C ALA A 467 -28.25 -12.06 -4.32
N GLY A 468 -29.26 -11.61 -3.58
CA GLY A 468 -30.56 -12.24 -3.46
C GLY A 468 -30.59 -13.50 -2.60
N ALA A 469 -31.81 -13.95 -2.30
CA ALA A 469 -32.04 -15.15 -1.48
C ALA A 469 -31.31 -15.11 -0.12
N GLY A 470 -31.25 -13.93 0.50
CA GLY A 470 -30.58 -13.72 1.79
C GLY A 470 -29.05 -13.81 1.72
N ARG A 471 -28.44 -13.50 0.57
CA ARG A 471 -26.98 -13.49 0.39
C ARG A 471 -26.46 -12.09 0.09
N LEU A 472 -25.30 -11.80 0.66
CA LEU A 472 -24.44 -10.69 0.30
C LEU A 472 -23.32 -11.21 -0.60
N ALA A 473 -22.85 -10.40 -1.54
CA ALA A 473 -21.62 -10.68 -2.26
C ALA A 473 -20.70 -9.46 -2.30
N ILE A 474 -19.40 -9.74 -2.37
CA ILE A 474 -18.33 -8.77 -2.51
C ILE A 474 -17.57 -9.08 -3.80
N ALA A 475 -17.71 -8.24 -4.81
CA ALA A 475 -16.86 -8.33 -5.99
C ALA A 475 -15.58 -7.55 -5.78
N CYS A 476 -14.46 -8.16 -6.17
CA CYS A 476 -13.17 -7.49 -6.26
C CYS A 476 -12.68 -7.56 -7.70
N THR A 477 -12.19 -6.45 -8.23
CA THR A 477 -11.64 -6.37 -9.58
C THR A 477 -10.32 -5.62 -9.57
N MET A 478 -9.25 -6.19 -10.14
CA MET A 478 -7.95 -5.51 -10.21
C MET A 478 -7.98 -4.35 -11.20
N VAL A 479 -7.24 -3.30 -10.86
CA VAL A 479 -7.03 -2.11 -11.68
C VAL A 479 -5.54 -1.98 -11.97
N ASP A 480 -5.18 -2.00 -13.24
CA ASP A 480 -3.86 -1.61 -13.74
C ASP A 480 -3.80 -0.08 -13.93
N HIS A 481 -2.67 0.56 -13.59
CA HIS A 481 -2.43 1.94 -14.01
C HIS A 481 -2.39 2.08 -15.54
N ASP A 482 -2.65 3.29 -16.07
CA ASP A 482 -2.85 3.51 -17.52
C ASP A 482 -1.56 3.57 -18.37
N GLY A 483 -0.38 3.43 -17.76
CA GLY A 483 0.89 3.27 -18.48
C GLY A 483 0.88 2.08 -19.46
N PRO A 484 1.43 2.23 -20.69
CA PRO A 484 1.38 1.21 -21.72
C PRO A 484 2.25 -0.01 -21.40
N ALA A 485 1.94 -1.16 -21.99
CA ALA A 485 2.77 -2.37 -21.86
C ALA A 485 4.13 -2.22 -22.57
N ASP A 486 4.15 -1.57 -23.73
CA ASP A 486 5.40 -1.12 -24.36
C ASP A 486 5.67 0.33 -23.94
N PRO A 487 6.68 0.59 -23.10
CA PRO A 487 7.01 1.95 -22.68
C PRO A 487 7.79 2.73 -23.72
N GLY A 488 8.14 2.14 -24.86
CA GLY A 488 8.95 2.80 -25.88
C GLY A 488 10.23 3.41 -25.27
N PRO A 489 10.56 4.67 -25.60
CA PRO A 489 11.75 5.34 -25.08
C PRO A 489 11.57 6.00 -23.69
N ALA A 490 10.40 5.91 -23.04
CA ALA A 490 10.13 6.58 -21.76
C ALA A 490 10.39 8.11 -21.80
N LEU A 491 9.82 8.79 -22.81
CA LEU A 491 9.96 10.24 -22.99
C LEU A 491 8.79 11.02 -22.36
N SER A 492 7.61 10.41 -22.28
CA SER A 492 6.41 10.99 -21.67
C SER A 492 6.12 10.39 -20.28
N PRO A 493 5.34 11.08 -19.42
CA PRO A 493 4.89 10.54 -18.13
C PRO A 493 4.16 9.19 -18.25
N GLN A 494 3.32 8.99 -19.28
CA GLN A 494 2.64 7.72 -19.51
C GLN A 494 3.63 6.59 -19.81
N GLU A 495 4.60 6.83 -20.70
CA GLU A 495 5.64 5.86 -21.03
C GLU A 495 6.54 5.55 -19.82
N MET A 496 6.87 6.55 -19.00
CA MET A 496 7.61 6.34 -17.74
C MET A 496 6.84 5.46 -16.75
N ALA A 497 5.51 5.60 -16.67
CA ALA A 497 4.67 4.68 -15.90
C ALA A 497 4.70 3.25 -16.47
N GLY A 498 4.71 3.10 -17.81
CA GLY A 498 4.91 1.79 -18.45
C GLY A 498 6.27 1.16 -18.09
N LEU A 499 7.34 1.98 -18.13
CA LEU A 499 8.69 1.54 -17.81
C LEU A 499 8.81 1.14 -16.34
N HIS A 500 8.19 1.90 -15.44
CA HIS A 500 8.07 1.55 -14.02
C HIS A 500 7.56 0.11 -13.84
N ARG A 501 6.44 -0.24 -14.47
CA ARG A 501 5.85 -1.59 -14.40
C ARG A 501 6.79 -2.64 -15.00
N GLN A 502 7.44 -2.34 -16.12
CA GLN A 502 8.34 -3.29 -16.76
C GLN A 502 9.59 -3.56 -15.91
N LEU A 503 10.15 -2.53 -15.27
CA LEU A 503 11.26 -2.69 -14.34
C LEU A 503 10.82 -3.49 -13.11
N ALA A 504 9.64 -3.19 -12.54
CA ALA A 504 9.09 -3.94 -11.41
C ALA A 504 8.89 -5.43 -11.75
N LEU A 505 8.38 -5.77 -12.95
CA LEU A 505 8.28 -7.17 -13.42
C LEU A 505 9.63 -7.89 -13.36
N ASN A 506 10.70 -7.20 -13.77
CA ASN A 506 12.04 -7.75 -13.90
C ASN A 506 12.89 -7.62 -12.64
N ASP A 507 12.35 -7.06 -11.55
CA ASP A 507 13.07 -6.94 -10.29
C ASP A 507 13.42 -8.35 -9.74
N PRO A 508 14.69 -8.59 -9.36
CA PRO A 508 15.12 -9.92 -8.93
C PRO A 508 14.61 -10.33 -7.54
N ILE A 509 14.11 -9.39 -6.73
CA ILE A 509 13.67 -9.62 -5.35
C ILE A 509 12.14 -9.71 -5.29
N ALA A 510 11.45 -8.78 -5.95
CA ALA A 510 10.01 -8.56 -5.84
C ALA A 510 9.27 -8.61 -7.19
N GLY A 511 9.93 -9.06 -8.26
CA GLY A 511 9.34 -9.14 -9.60
C GLY A 511 8.41 -10.33 -9.83
N ALA A 512 8.19 -10.65 -11.10
CA ALA A 512 7.16 -11.59 -11.55
C ALA A 512 7.37 -13.06 -11.13
N VAL A 513 8.54 -13.40 -10.57
CA VAL A 513 8.82 -14.73 -10.04
C VAL A 513 8.29 -14.94 -8.61
N THR A 514 7.76 -13.88 -7.99
CA THR A 514 7.21 -13.92 -6.64
C THR A 514 5.70 -14.17 -6.62
N THR A 515 5.15 -14.40 -5.43
CA THR A 515 3.70 -14.60 -5.22
C THR A 515 2.91 -13.29 -5.11
N ARG A 516 3.55 -12.12 -5.25
CA ARG A 516 2.94 -10.80 -5.02
C ARG A 516 1.74 -10.50 -5.91
N ALA A 517 1.73 -11.01 -7.15
CA ALA A 517 0.59 -10.85 -8.05
C ALA A 517 -0.70 -11.53 -7.58
N GLY A 518 -0.60 -12.47 -6.63
CA GLY A 518 -1.70 -13.32 -6.19
C GLY A 518 -2.07 -14.39 -7.21
N THR A 519 -2.97 -15.28 -6.83
CA THR A 519 -3.55 -16.29 -7.72
C THR A 519 -4.86 -15.80 -8.33
N SER A 520 -5.48 -16.58 -9.22
CA SER A 520 -6.83 -16.27 -9.71
C SER A 520 -7.89 -16.20 -8.61
N ALA A 521 -7.63 -16.80 -7.43
CA ALA A 521 -8.50 -16.74 -6.26
C ALA A 521 -8.32 -15.48 -5.41
N ASP A 522 -7.35 -14.61 -5.76
CA ASP A 522 -7.02 -13.39 -5.02
C ASP A 522 -7.27 -12.11 -5.83
N ARG A 523 -7.46 -12.25 -7.14
CA ARG A 523 -7.55 -11.15 -8.11
C ARG A 523 -9.01 -10.79 -8.38
N ASN A 524 -9.53 -11.15 -9.55
CA ASN A 524 -10.93 -10.91 -9.89
C ASN A 524 -11.80 -12.01 -9.27
N VAL A 525 -12.52 -11.66 -8.20
CA VAL A 525 -13.30 -12.62 -7.41
C VAL A 525 -14.67 -12.07 -7.03
N ILE A 526 -15.65 -12.96 -6.87
CA ILE A 526 -16.92 -12.69 -6.21
C ILE A 526 -16.96 -13.55 -4.95
N LEU A 527 -17.02 -12.90 -3.79
CA LEU A 527 -16.96 -13.52 -2.48
C LEU A 527 -18.35 -13.51 -1.86
N THR A 528 -18.90 -14.67 -1.52
CA THR A 528 -20.27 -14.75 -0.97
C THR A 528 -20.27 -14.86 0.55
N LEU A 529 -21.29 -14.25 1.18
CA LEU A 529 -21.66 -14.45 2.58
C LEU A 529 -23.19 -14.51 2.71
N PRO A 530 -23.75 -15.14 3.75
CA PRO A 530 -25.13 -14.89 4.12
C PRO A 530 -25.30 -13.41 4.50
N ALA A 531 -26.42 -12.82 4.11
CA ALA A 531 -26.75 -11.48 4.55
C ALA A 531 -27.01 -11.50 6.07
N PRO A 532 -26.33 -10.66 6.87
CA PRO A 532 -26.46 -10.70 8.34
C PRO A 532 -27.83 -10.19 8.83
N TYR A 533 -28.58 -9.52 7.97
CA TYR A 533 -29.95 -9.06 8.17
C TYR A 533 -30.59 -8.80 6.79
N PRO A 534 -31.92 -8.60 6.70
CA PRO A 534 -32.57 -8.26 5.44
C PRO A 534 -31.99 -6.97 4.84
N LEU A 535 -31.29 -7.10 3.71
CA LEU A 535 -30.76 -5.98 2.95
C LEU A 535 -31.94 -5.26 2.28
N ARG A 536 -32.04 -3.94 2.45
CA ARG A 536 -33.07 -3.15 1.76
C ARG A 536 -32.54 -2.79 0.37
N ALA A 537 -33.34 -3.05 -0.66
CA ALA A 537 -33.09 -2.60 -2.03
C ALA A 537 -33.38 -1.10 -2.18
#